data_AF-A0A1I0CT39-F1
#
_entry.id   AF-A0A1I0CT39-F1
#
_cell.length_a   1.000
_cell.length_b   1.000
_cell.length_c   1.000
_cell.angle_alpha   90.00
_cell.angle_beta   90.00
_cell.angle_gamma   90.00
#
_symmetry.space_group_name_H-M   'P 1'
#
loop_
_entity.id
_entity.type
_entity.pdbx_description
1 polymer ?
#
loop_
_entity_poly.entity_id
_entity_poly.type
_entity_poly.pdbx_seq_one_letter_code
_entity_poly.pdbx_strand_id
1 'polypeptide(L)'
;MGNGVGQWMNWMAAWTEHRPTPLDLSDTEILDWLSEYCDQAVYNRPTSQSCGGFTLYCDEIRSSASTLREAVCLAAAKWREAND
;
A
#
# COMPACT_ATOMS: atom_id res chain seq x y z
N MET A 1 -32.93 -23.56 10.02
CA MET A 1 -32.40 -23.17 8.68
C MET A 1 -31.58 -21.91 8.88
N GLY A 2 -30.32 -21.94 8.44
CA GLY A 2 -29.23 -21.14 9.01
C GLY A 2 -29.24 -19.65 8.66
N ASN A 3 -29.31 -18.81 9.70
CA ASN A 3 -28.90 -17.41 9.66
C ASN A 3 -27.36 -17.33 9.73
N GLY A 4 -26.68 -17.77 8.66
CA GLY A 4 -25.21 -17.83 8.59
C GLY A 4 -24.57 -16.85 7.59
N VAL A 5 -25.38 -16.15 6.80
CA VAL A 5 -24.87 -15.41 5.62
C VAL A 5 -24.41 -13.98 5.97
N GLY A 6 -24.93 -13.39 7.04
CA GLY A 6 -24.62 -12.00 7.42
C GLY A 6 -23.27 -11.81 8.12
N GLN A 7 -22.73 -12.83 8.80
CA GLN A 7 -21.44 -12.71 9.51
C GLN A 7 -20.22 -12.73 8.56
N TRP A 8 -20.34 -13.34 7.38
CA TRP A 8 -19.22 -13.50 6.45
C TRP A 8 -18.94 -12.20 5.69
N MET A 9 -19.99 -11.44 5.36
CA MET A 9 -19.87 -10.11 4.73
C MET A 9 -19.23 -9.08 5.67
N ASN A 10 -19.46 -9.18 6.97
CA ASN A 10 -18.85 -8.29 7.97
C ASN A 10 -17.34 -8.54 8.12
N TRP A 11 -16.91 -9.81 8.09
CA TRP A 11 -15.47 -10.10 8.05
C TRP A 11 -14.80 -9.63 6.76
N MET A 12 -15.41 -9.82 5.57
CA MET A 12 -14.82 -9.31 4.32
C MET A 12 -14.65 -7.78 4.30
N ALA A 13 -15.55 -7.04 4.93
CA ALA A 13 -15.40 -5.60 5.10
C ALA A 13 -14.18 -5.24 5.98
N ALA A 14 -13.90 -6.03 7.03
CA ALA A 14 -12.73 -5.84 7.89
C ALA A 14 -11.39 -6.18 7.22
N TRP A 15 -11.39 -6.99 6.15
CA TRP A 15 -10.21 -7.32 5.33
C TRP A 15 -10.07 -6.46 4.07
N THR A 16 -10.98 -5.52 3.83
CA THR A 16 -10.79 -4.54 2.76
C THR A 16 -9.70 -3.60 3.25
N GLU A 17 -8.45 -3.94 2.92
CA GLU A 17 -7.27 -3.14 3.27
C GLU A 17 -7.59 -1.69 2.92
N HIS A 18 -7.74 -0.85 3.94
CA HIS A 18 -8.04 0.57 3.76
C HIS A 18 -6.91 1.11 2.89
N ARG A 19 -7.20 1.31 1.60
CA ARG A 19 -6.28 1.97 0.69
C ARG A 19 -6.57 3.45 0.85
N PRO A 20 -5.75 4.19 1.61
CA PRO A 20 -5.88 5.61 1.62
C PRO A 20 -5.82 6.15 0.19
N THR A 21 -6.50 7.28 -0.01
CA THR A 21 -6.46 7.96 -1.30
C THR A 21 -5.00 8.28 -1.61
N PRO A 22 -4.45 7.86 -2.77
CA PRO A 22 -3.06 8.11 -3.09
C PRO A 22 -2.80 9.62 -3.06
N LEU A 23 -1.83 10.02 -2.24
CA LEU A 23 -1.39 11.42 -2.18
C LEU A 23 -0.78 11.81 -3.52
N ASP A 24 -1.15 12.97 -4.06
CA ASP A 24 -0.54 13.47 -5.29
C ASP A 24 0.81 14.12 -4.96
N LEU A 25 1.83 13.29 -4.73
CA LEU A 25 3.19 13.72 -4.43
C LEU A 25 3.96 14.05 -5.72
N SER A 26 4.74 15.12 -5.67
CA SER A 26 5.69 15.45 -6.74
C SER A 26 6.87 14.47 -6.76
N ASP A 27 7.55 14.32 -7.91
CA ASP A 27 8.65 13.36 -8.05
C ASP A 27 9.80 13.62 -7.06
N THR A 28 10.01 14.88 -6.65
CA THR A 28 11.02 15.24 -5.64
C THR A 28 10.57 14.83 -4.24
N GLU A 29 9.31 15.09 -3.87
CA GLU A 29 8.75 14.65 -2.58
C GLU A 29 8.70 13.13 -2.45
N ILE A 30 8.49 12.42 -3.55
CA ILE A 30 8.53 10.95 -3.59
C ILE A 30 9.92 10.45 -3.19
N LEU A 31 10.99 11.04 -3.74
CA LEU A 31 12.36 10.63 -3.45
C LEU A 31 12.79 11.03 -2.04
N ASP A 32 12.38 12.20 -1.58
CA ASP A 32 12.63 12.70 -0.22
C ASP A 32 11.96 11.78 0.81
N TRP A 33 10.67 11.48 0.62
CA TRP A 33 9.91 10.59 1.48
C TRP A 33 10.46 9.16 1.49
N LEU A 34 10.86 8.63 0.32
CA LEU A 34 11.54 7.33 0.25
C LEU A 34 12.85 7.33 1.03
N SER A 35 13.63 8.42 0.96
CA SER A 35 14.91 8.51 1.67
C SER A 35 14.75 8.67 3.18
N GLU A 36 13.66 9.28 3.63
CA GLU A 36 13.40 9.56 5.05
C GLU A 36 12.71 8.38 5.76
N TYR A 37 11.74 7.73 5.11
CA TYR A 37 10.87 6.74 5.75
C TYR A 37 11.06 5.30 5.26
N CYS A 38 11.74 5.09 4.13
CA CYS A 38 11.85 3.76 3.53
C CYS A 38 13.27 3.22 3.51
N ASP A 39 13.50 2.14 4.26
CA ASP A 39 14.76 1.41 4.23
C ASP A 39 14.99 0.68 2.91
N GLN A 40 13.92 0.16 2.28
CA GLN A 40 14.07 -0.65 1.08
C GLN A 40 12.92 -0.50 0.07
N ALA A 41 13.30 -0.33 -1.20
CA ALA A 41 12.40 -0.45 -2.34
C ALA A 41 12.80 -1.67 -3.19
N VAL A 42 11.91 -2.66 -3.27
CA VAL A 42 12.12 -3.88 -4.06
C VAL A 42 11.29 -3.80 -5.33
N TYR A 43 11.96 -3.85 -6.49
CA TYR A 43 11.29 -4.05 -7.76
C TYR A 43 11.08 -5.53 -8.04
N ASN A 44 9.83 -5.96 -8.06
CA ASN A 44 9.43 -7.30 -8.47
C ASN A 44 9.20 -7.30 -9.98
N ARG A 45 10.11 -7.96 -10.71
CA ARG A 45 9.98 -8.12 -12.15
C ARG A 45 8.69 -8.90 -12.47
N PRO A 46 7.88 -8.45 -13.45
CA PRO A 46 6.71 -9.19 -13.89
C PRO A 46 7.08 -10.59 -14.38
N THR A 47 6.29 -11.58 -14.01
CA THR A 47 6.40 -12.97 -14.47
C THR A 47 5.07 -13.39 -15.10
N SER A 48 5.04 -14.53 -15.81
CA SER A 48 3.80 -15.05 -16.38
C SER A 48 2.70 -15.35 -15.33
N GLN A 49 3.05 -15.38 -14.04
CA GLN A 49 2.15 -15.69 -12.93
C GLN A 49 1.84 -14.47 -12.04
N SER A 50 2.52 -13.34 -12.24
CA SER A 50 2.34 -12.15 -11.38
C SER A 50 2.56 -10.86 -12.15
N CYS A 51 1.64 -9.91 -11.97
CA CYS A 51 1.86 -8.53 -12.35
C CYS A 51 3.04 -8.00 -11.52
N GLY A 52 4.11 -7.61 -12.18
CA GLY A 52 5.26 -7.00 -11.52
C GLY A 52 4.89 -5.68 -10.87
N GLY A 53 5.82 -5.12 -10.11
CA GLY A 53 5.58 -3.86 -9.42
C GLY A 53 6.67 -3.55 -8.41
N PHE A 54 6.39 -2.55 -7.58
CA PHE A 54 7.26 -2.10 -6.52
C PHE A 54 6.66 -2.48 -5.18
N THR A 55 7.47 -3.09 -4.33
CA THR A 55 7.18 -3.28 -2.91
C THR A 55 8.11 -2.39 -2.12
N LEU A 56 7.52 -1.49 -1.33
CA LEU A 56 8.22 -0.63 -0.41
C LEU A 56 8.13 -1.23 0.99
N TYR A 57 9.29 -1.28 1.64
CA TYR A 57 9.45 -1.57 3.05
C TYR A 57 9.92 -0.27 3.70
N CYS A 58 8.96 0.37 4.37
CA CYS A 58 9.14 1.57 5.16
C CYS A 58 8.81 1.21 6.61
N ASP A 59 9.39 1.89 7.60
CA ASP A 59 9.34 1.56 9.05
C ASP A 59 8.29 0.50 9.44
N GLU A 60 7.05 0.93 9.70
CA GLU A 60 5.92 0.06 10.05
C GLU A 60 4.95 -0.14 8.87
N ILE A 61 5.32 0.32 7.67
CA ILE A 61 4.43 0.41 6.52
C ILE A 61 4.98 -0.37 5.35
N ARG A 62 4.26 -1.43 5.02
CA ARG A 62 4.46 -2.16 3.77
C ARG A 62 3.44 -1.72 2.73
N SER A 63 3.94 -1.33 1.57
CA SER A 63 3.10 -0.95 0.42
C SER A 63 3.56 -1.65 -0.84
N SER A 64 2.62 -2.05 -1.69
CA SER A 64 2.94 -2.64 -2.98
C SER A 64 2.00 -2.11 -4.06
N ALA A 65 2.57 -1.63 -5.15
CA ALA A 65 1.82 -1.13 -6.31
C ALA A 65 2.55 -1.42 -7.62
N SER A 66 1.84 -1.21 -8.73
CA SER A 66 2.37 -1.41 -10.09
C SER A 66 3.54 -0.48 -10.40
N THR A 67 3.52 0.73 -9.86
CA THR A 67 4.55 1.75 -10.05
C THR A 67 5.14 2.24 -8.72
N LEU A 68 6.37 2.76 -8.76
CA LEU A 68 7.03 3.33 -7.58
C LEU A 68 6.22 4.49 -7.01
N ARG A 69 5.74 5.40 -7.87
CA ARG A 69 4.89 6.54 -7.47
C ARG A 69 3.67 6.05 -6.71
N GLU A 70 2.88 5.13 -7.26
CA GLU A 70 1.69 4.62 -6.56
C GLU A 70 2.05 3.96 -5.23
N ALA A 71 3.14 3.20 -5.17
CA ALA A 71 3.57 2.52 -3.95
C ALA A 71 3.92 3.54 -2.86
N VAL A 72 4.62 4.62 -3.21
CA VAL A 72 4.99 5.72 -2.31
C VAL A 72 3.76 6.51 -1.89
N CYS A 73 2.90 6.91 -2.82
CA CYS A 73 1.67 7.65 -2.52
C CYS A 73 0.77 6.86 -1.55
N LEU A 74 0.67 5.54 -1.72
CA LEU A 74 -0.04 4.65 -0.79
C LEU A 74 0.67 4.57 0.57
N ALA A 75 1.99 4.44 0.60
CA ALA A 75 2.76 4.31 1.83
C ALA A 75 2.73 5.61 2.66
N ALA A 76 2.92 6.76 2.01
CA ALA A 76 2.82 8.08 2.62
C ALA A 76 1.41 8.35 3.15
N ALA A 77 0.38 7.89 2.45
CA ALA A 77 -0.99 8.09 2.90
C ALA A 77 -1.33 7.17 4.09
N LYS A 78 -0.83 5.93 4.09
CA LYS A 78 -0.90 5.04 5.26
C LYS A 78 -0.16 5.63 6.47
N TRP A 79 0.99 6.27 6.23
CA TRP A 79 1.78 6.93 7.27
C TRP A 79 1.03 8.10 7.88
N ARG A 80 0.40 8.92 7.03
CA ARG A 80 -0.43 10.04 7.47
C ARG A 80 -1.63 9.56 8.29
N GLU A 81 -2.33 8.50 7.87
CA GLU A 81 -3.44 7.93 8.65
C GLU A 81 -3.00 7.34 9.99
N ALA A 82 -1.76 6.83 10.09
CA ALA A 82 -1.24 6.26 11.34
C ALA A 82 -0.72 7.31 12.33
N ASN A 83 -0.40 8.52 11.86
CA ASN A 83 0.20 9.60 12.66
C ASN A 83 -0.73 10.82 12.87
N ASP A 84 -1.96 10.79 12.35
CA ASP A 84 -3.03 11.79 12.59
C ASP A 84 -3.89 11.38 13.79
#